data_AF-A0A0A2VIM6-F1
#
_entry.id   AF-A0A0A2VIM6-F1
#
_cell.length_a   1.000
_cell.length_b   1.000
_cell.length_c   1.000
_cell.angle_alpha   90.00
_cell.angle_beta   90.00
_cell.angle_gamma   90.00
#
_symmetry.space_group_name_H-M   'P 1'
#
loop_
_entity.id
_entity.type
_entity.pdbx_description
1 polymer ?
#
loop_
_entity_poly.entity_id
_entity_poly.type
_entity_poly.pdbx_seq_one_letter_code
_entity_poly.pdbx_strand_id
1 'polypeptide(L)'
;MATCCTFDFGVSALGMNTDTQHLAYVLYPGQTSHDDDDDVPQGFRDGLLKGNRLQDMTREHMRPGRTGNEILAAIRRQMKHEGIEGKIYCHSIGDWVHSAGTLIDGFEWVHGRQERFHLVRTSGSTSSQDAASSEEL
;
A
#
# COMPACT_ATOMS: atom_id res chain seq x y z
N MET A 1 5.93 4.83 -19.97
CA MET A 1 4.73 5.58 -19.57
C MET A 1 4.73 5.63 -18.06
N ALA A 2 4.59 6.81 -17.44
CA ALA A 2 4.38 6.85 -16.01
C ALA A 2 2.96 6.42 -15.68
N THR A 3 2.82 5.55 -14.69
CA THR A 3 1.54 4.95 -14.33
C THR A 3 1.54 4.61 -12.85
N CYS A 4 0.34 4.55 -12.27
CA CYS A 4 0.14 3.91 -10.99
C CYS A 4 -0.08 2.41 -11.22
N CYS A 5 0.50 1.56 -10.37
CA CYS A 5 0.28 0.13 -10.40
C CYS A 5 0.06 -0.42 -8.99
N THR A 6 -0.83 -1.40 -8.91
CA THR A 6 -1.08 -2.18 -7.70
C THR A 6 -0.30 -3.48 -7.77
N PHE A 7 0.43 -3.80 -6.72
CA PHE A 7 1.13 -5.08 -6.57
C PHE A 7 0.52 -5.81 -5.39
N ASP A 8 -0.05 -6.98 -5.65
CA ASP A 8 -0.71 -7.83 -4.66
C ASP A 8 -0.05 -9.21 -4.70
N PHE A 9 0.50 -9.64 -3.56
CA PHE A 9 1.18 -10.92 -3.44
C PHE A 9 1.08 -11.50 -2.03
N GLY A 10 1.20 -12.81 -1.97
CA GLY A 10 1.25 -13.57 -0.72
C GLY A 10 2.40 -14.56 -0.73
N VAL A 11 2.83 -14.97 0.45
CA VAL A 11 3.81 -16.03 0.66
C VAL A 11 3.14 -17.13 1.48
N SER A 12 3.25 -18.36 1.02
CA SER A 12 2.81 -19.55 1.77
C SER A 12 4.02 -20.29 2.32
N ALA A 13 4.09 -20.44 3.64
CA ALA A 13 5.15 -21.16 4.31
C ALA A 13 4.64 -21.80 5.62
N LEU A 14 5.07 -23.02 5.91
CA LEU A 14 4.75 -23.73 7.17
C LEU A 14 3.25 -23.85 7.47
N GLY A 15 2.41 -23.95 6.43
CA GLY A 15 0.95 -24.00 6.57
C GLY A 15 0.28 -22.66 6.86
N MET A 16 1.03 -21.55 6.82
CA MET A 16 0.49 -20.19 6.98
C MET A 16 0.60 -19.42 5.67
N ASN A 17 -0.31 -18.46 5.50
CA ASN A 17 -0.34 -17.57 4.35
C ASN A 17 -0.17 -16.11 4.79
N THR A 18 0.51 -15.32 3.96
CA THR A 18 0.47 -13.86 4.03
C THR A 18 -0.33 -13.31 2.86
N ASP A 19 -0.82 -12.09 3.02
CA ASP A 19 -1.49 -11.32 1.96
C ASP A 19 -1.03 -9.88 2.12
N THR A 20 -0.47 -9.31 1.07
CA THR A 20 0.11 -7.97 1.10
C THR A 20 -0.05 -7.31 -0.24
N GLN A 21 -0.56 -6.08 -0.18
CA GLN A 21 -0.70 -5.23 -1.34
C GLN A 21 0.00 -3.89 -1.15
N HIS A 22 0.60 -3.41 -2.23
CA HIS A 22 1.26 -2.11 -2.33
C HIS A 22 0.77 -1.33 -3.56
N LEU A 23 0.90 -0.01 -3.48
CA LEU A 23 0.58 0.92 -4.56
C LEU A 23 1.83 1.70 -4.93
N ALA A 24 2.29 1.56 -6.17
CA ALA A 24 3.48 2.25 -6.65
C ALA A 24 3.14 3.22 -7.78
N TYR A 25 3.88 4.33 -7.83
CA TYR A 25 3.94 5.19 -9.00
C TYR A 25 5.23 4.90 -9.75
N VAL A 26 5.11 4.52 -11.01
CA VAL A 26 6.25 4.29 -11.91
C VAL A 26 6.60 5.60 -12.58
N LEU A 27 7.80 6.10 -12.30
CA LEU A 27 8.34 7.33 -12.88
C LEU A 27 8.69 7.19 -14.36
N TYR A 28 8.79 8.32 -15.07
CA TYR A 28 9.43 8.33 -16.39
C TYR A 28 10.94 8.12 -16.26
N PRO A 29 11.62 7.60 -17.31
CA PRO A 29 13.07 7.55 -17.35
C PRO A 29 13.69 8.93 -17.08
N GLY A 30 14.64 8.99 -16.14
CA GLY A 30 15.36 10.22 -15.77
C GLY A 30 14.74 11.02 -14.61
N GLN A 31 13.56 10.65 -14.13
CA GLN A 31 12.94 11.25 -12.93
C GLN A 31 13.36 10.53 -11.64
N THR A 32 13.25 11.21 -10.50
CA THR A 32 13.54 10.61 -9.18
C THR A 32 12.41 10.84 -8.17
N SER A 33 12.23 9.92 -7.22
CA SER A 33 11.14 9.96 -6.23
C SER A 33 11.67 10.08 -4.81
N HIS A 34 12.84 10.67 -4.60
CA HIS A 34 13.30 10.92 -3.23
C HIS A 34 12.40 11.97 -2.55
N ASP A 35 12.36 11.95 -1.22
CA ASP A 35 11.41 12.74 -0.41
C ASP A 35 11.51 14.26 -0.66
N ASP A 36 12.59 14.70 -1.31
CA ASP A 36 12.90 16.09 -1.65
C ASP A 36 12.58 16.48 -3.12
N ASP A 37 12.15 15.54 -3.96
CA ASP A 37 11.92 15.75 -5.41
C ASP A 37 10.43 15.72 -5.78
N ASP A 38 10.00 16.66 -6.62
CA ASP A 38 8.58 16.93 -6.97
C ASP A 38 8.07 16.15 -8.19
N ASP A 39 8.85 15.19 -8.73
CA ASP A 39 8.51 14.47 -9.96
C ASP A 39 7.24 13.60 -9.90
N VAL A 40 6.84 13.14 -8.70
CA VAL A 40 5.55 12.47 -8.51
C VAL A 40 4.44 13.52 -8.39
N PRO A 41 3.40 13.50 -9.24
CA PRO A 41 2.31 14.47 -9.18
C PRO A 41 1.62 14.49 -7.80
N GLN A 42 1.33 15.68 -7.28
CA GLN A 42 0.77 15.89 -5.94
C GLN A 42 -0.48 15.03 -5.67
N GLY A 43 -1.38 14.91 -6.64
CA GLY A 43 -2.61 14.12 -6.49
C GLY A 43 -2.36 12.63 -6.16
N PHE A 44 -1.26 12.04 -6.66
CA PHE A 44 -0.89 10.66 -6.32
C PHE A 44 -0.34 10.56 -4.89
N ARG A 45 0.42 11.57 -4.43
CA ARG A 45 0.91 11.64 -3.04
C ARG A 45 -0.26 11.78 -2.07
N ASP A 46 -1.19 12.70 -2.37
CA ASP A 46 -2.39 12.91 -1.57
C ASP A 46 -3.28 11.66 -1.54
N GLY A 47 -3.44 10.99 -2.68
CA GLY A 47 -4.17 9.73 -2.80
C GLY A 47 -3.54 8.62 -1.95
N LEU A 48 -2.21 8.48 -1.98
CA LEU A 48 -1.49 7.51 -1.17
C LEU A 48 -1.66 7.77 0.34
N LEU A 49 -1.53 9.04 0.76
CA LEU A 49 -1.74 9.44 2.15
C LEU A 49 -3.17 9.12 2.63
N LYS A 50 -4.19 9.41 1.81
CA LYS A 50 -5.59 9.04 2.11
C LYS A 50 -5.78 7.53 2.20
N GLY A 51 -5.19 6.77 1.28
CA GLY A 51 -5.23 5.30 1.29
C GLY A 51 -4.58 4.69 2.53
N ASN A 52 -3.42 5.22 2.94
CA ASN A 52 -2.76 4.81 4.19
C ASN A 52 -3.62 5.13 5.42
N ARG A 53 -4.23 6.32 5.46
CA ARG A 53 -5.11 6.71 6.57
C ARG A 53 -6.32 5.79 6.69
N LEU A 54 -6.92 5.39 5.58
CA LEU A 54 -8.04 4.43 5.55
C LEU A 54 -7.64 3.07 6.13
N GLN A 55 -6.40 2.64 5.92
CA GLN A 55 -5.90 1.37 6.45
C GLN A 55 -5.60 1.43 7.94
N ASP A 56 -5.00 2.53 8.40
CA ASP A 56 -4.77 2.73 9.83
C ASP A 56 -6.09 2.67 10.60
N MET A 57 -7.14 3.38 10.13
CA MET A 57 -8.44 3.30 10.80
C MET A 57 -9.06 1.90 10.71
N THR A 58 -8.89 1.20 9.58
CA THR A 58 -9.38 -0.18 9.43
C THR A 58 -8.76 -1.08 10.50
N ARG A 59 -7.43 -1.01 10.65
CA ARG A 59 -6.68 -1.74 11.69
C ARG A 59 -7.09 -1.33 13.11
N GLU A 60 -7.29 -0.03 13.36
CA GLU A 60 -7.68 0.49 14.68
C GLU A 60 -9.02 -0.10 15.17
N HIS A 61 -9.96 -0.33 14.24
CA HIS A 61 -11.29 -0.88 14.54
C HIS A 61 -11.34 -2.41 14.63
N MET A 62 -10.35 -3.12 14.08
CA MET A 62 -10.21 -4.58 14.20
C MET A 62 -9.85 -4.94 15.65
N ARG A 63 -10.87 -5.27 16.45
CA ARG A 63 -10.74 -5.64 17.86
C ARG A 63 -11.40 -6.99 18.13
N PRO A 64 -10.81 -7.84 19.00
CA PRO A 64 -11.43 -9.09 19.41
C PRO A 64 -12.86 -8.89 19.91
N GLY A 65 -13.75 -9.83 19.58
CA GLY A 65 -15.16 -9.80 19.99
C GLY A 65 -16.08 -8.94 19.12
N ARG A 66 -15.56 -8.27 18.07
CA ARG A 66 -16.39 -7.54 17.10
C ARG A 66 -16.63 -8.37 15.84
N THR A 67 -17.83 -8.26 15.30
CA THR A 67 -18.19 -8.78 13.98
C THR A 67 -17.68 -7.85 12.87
N GLY A 68 -17.58 -8.38 11.64
CA GLY A 68 -17.14 -7.61 10.49
C GLY A 68 -18.06 -6.44 10.15
N ASN A 69 -19.37 -6.60 10.34
CA ASN A 69 -20.36 -5.54 10.13
C ASN A 69 -20.20 -4.40 11.13
N GLU A 70 -19.91 -4.69 12.40
CA GLU A 70 -19.67 -3.67 13.42
C GLU A 70 -18.39 -2.88 13.11
N ILE A 71 -17.33 -3.57 12.68
CA ILE A 71 -16.08 -2.96 12.26
C ILE A 71 -16.32 -2.06 11.04
N LEU A 72 -16.98 -2.57 9.98
CA LEU A 72 -17.30 -1.80 8.78
C LEU A 72 -18.13 -0.56 9.09
N ALA A 73 -19.15 -0.69 9.94
CA ALA A 73 -19.98 0.44 10.35
C ALA A 73 -19.18 1.50 11.11
N ALA A 74 -18.23 1.09 11.96
CA ALA A 74 -17.36 2.00 12.68
C ALA A 74 -16.40 2.74 11.74
N ILE A 75 -15.77 2.02 10.82
CA ILE A 75 -14.86 2.63 9.84
C ILE A 75 -15.61 3.63 8.95
N ARG A 76 -16.80 3.26 8.42
CA ARG A 76 -17.62 4.17 7.60
C ARG A 76 -18.02 5.47 8.32
N ARG A 77 -18.30 5.40 9.62
CA ARG A 77 -18.55 6.62 10.42
C ARG A 77 -17.31 7.51 10.49
N GLN A 78 -16.14 6.92 10.69
CA GLN A 78 -14.88 7.65 10.74
C GLN A 78 -14.48 8.23 9.38
N MET A 79 -14.65 7.47 8.30
CA MET A 79 -14.46 7.95 6.92
C MET A 79 -15.31 9.19 6.63
N LYS A 80 -16.61 9.15 6.99
CA LYS A 80 -17.51 10.29 6.84
C LYS A 80 -17.05 11.51 7.65
N HIS A 81 -16.54 11.28 8.86
CA HIS A 81 -16.02 12.35 9.71
C HIS A 81 -14.72 12.95 9.16
N GLU A 82 -13.82 12.14 8.61
CA GLU A 82 -12.55 12.56 8.03
C GLU A 82 -12.66 13.02 6.56
N GLY A 83 -13.86 12.98 5.96
CA GLY A 83 -14.08 13.35 4.56
C GLY A 83 -13.41 12.41 3.55
N ILE A 84 -13.21 11.15 3.93
CA ILE A 84 -12.61 10.12 3.07
C ILE A 84 -13.72 9.37 2.34
N GLU A 85 -13.69 9.41 1.03
CA GLU A 85 -14.51 8.56 0.17
C GLU A 85 -13.68 7.35 -0.28
N GLY A 86 -14.24 6.16 -0.11
CA GLY A 86 -13.54 4.92 -0.42
C GLY A 86 -14.40 3.71 -0.09
N LYS A 87 -13.84 2.53 -0.32
CA LYS A 87 -14.46 1.25 -0.01
C LYS A 87 -13.46 0.37 0.74
N ILE A 88 -13.93 -0.65 1.45
CA ILE A 88 -13.07 -1.47 2.32
C ILE A 88 -13.43 -2.93 2.10
N TYR A 89 -12.39 -3.73 1.90
CA TYR A 89 -12.45 -5.18 1.89
C TYR A 89 -11.32 -5.73 2.76
N CYS A 90 -11.63 -6.67 3.63
CA CYS A 90 -10.66 -7.44 4.40
C CYS A 90 -11.27 -8.80 4.75
N HIS A 91 -10.49 -9.85 4.56
CA HIS A 91 -10.87 -11.22 4.93
C HIS A 91 -9.88 -11.80 5.93
N SER A 92 -10.32 -12.84 6.61
CA SER A 92 -9.46 -13.70 7.40
C SER A 92 -8.47 -14.46 6.54
N ILE A 93 -7.25 -14.54 7.04
CA ILE A 93 -6.14 -15.35 6.52
C ILE A 93 -5.78 -16.37 7.60
N GLY A 94 -5.38 -17.56 7.18
CA GLY A 94 -5.04 -18.69 8.06
C GLY A 94 -4.40 -19.80 7.23
N ASP A 95 -4.86 -21.03 7.39
CA ASP A 95 -4.42 -22.18 6.57
C ASP A 95 -4.70 -21.97 5.07
N TRP A 96 -5.73 -21.15 4.76
CA TRP A 96 -6.06 -20.69 3.41
C TRP A 96 -5.94 -19.16 3.31
N VAL A 97 -5.65 -18.65 2.11
CA VAL A 97 -5.60 -17.20 1.87
C VAL A 97 -6.95 -16.53 2.19
N HIS A 98 -8.07 -17.14 1.78
CA HIS A 98 -9.43 -16.78 2.19
C HIS A 98 -9.95 -17.78 3.23
N SER A 99 -9.42 -17.69 4.45
CA SER A 99 -9.85 -18.57 5.55
C SER A 99 -11.22 -18.19 6.09
N ALA A 100 -11.85 -19.13 6.81
CA ALA A 100 -13.06 -18.84 7.57
C ALA A 100 -12.76 -17.86 8.72
N GLY A 101 -13.61 -16.85 8.89
CA GLY A 101 -13.42 -15.83 9.92
C GLY A 101 -14.13 -14.52 9.58
N THR A 102 -13.73 -13.45 10.27
CA THR A 102 -14.37 -12.13 10.14
C THR A 102 -14.11 -11.53 8.76
N LEU A 103 -15.18 -11.35 8.00
CA LEU A 103 -15.18 -10.61 6.73
C LEU A 103 -15.63 -9.17 6.96
N ILE A 104 -14.82 -8.20 6.56
CA ILE A 104 -15.17 -6.77 6.53
C ILE A 104 -15.34 -6.41 5.06
N ASP A 105 -16.58 -6.36 4.59
CA ASP A 105 -16.85 -6.09 3.18
C ASP A 105 -18.13 -5.28 2.97
N GLY A 106 -18.09 -4.39 2.00
CA GLY A 106 -19.22 -3.63 1.49
C GLY A 106 -19.29 -3.64 -0.03
N PHE A 107 -18.81 -4.69 -0.69
CA PHE A 107 -18.68 -4.91 -2.13
C PHE A 107 -18.12 -3.72 -2.97
N GLU A 108 -16.93 -3.99 -3.51
CA GLU A 108 -15.96 -3.18 -4.27
C GLU A 108 -14.91 -2.41 -3.43
N TRP A 109 -13.71 -2.19 -3.97
CA TRP A 109 -12.40 -2.34 -3.27
C TRP A 109 -11.63 -1.04 -2.91
N VAL A 110 -10.76 -1.06 -1.86
CA VAL A 110 -9.53 -0.21 -1.66
C VAL A 110 -8.48 -0.96 -0.80
N HIS A 111 -7.18 -0.70 -1.01
CA HIS A 111 -6.03 -1.56 -0.65
C HIS A 111 -4.75 -0.85 -0.12
N GLY A 112 -3.90 -1.60 0.63
CA GLY A 112 -2.41 -1.62 0.67
C GLY A 112 -1.58 -0.49 1.31
N ARG A 113 -0.79 -0.77 2.37
CA ARG A 113 -0.08 0.24 3.23
C ARG A 113 1.32 0.43 2.69
N GLN A 114 1.64 1.66 2.27
CA GLN A 114 2.98 2.01 1.82
C GLN A 114 3.43 3.31 2.47
N GLU A 115 4.39 3.20 3.38
CA GLU A 115 4.91 4.33 4.14
C GLU A 115 5.97 5.12 3.35
N ARG A 116 6.56 4.52 2.32
CA ARG A 116 7.57 5.16 1.46
C ARG A 116 7.55 4.58 0.05
N PHE A 117 7.91 5.38 -0.96
CA PHE A 117 8.08 4.87 -2.32
C PHE A 117 9.34 4.00 -2.40
N HIS A 118 9.19 2.78 -2.93
CA HIS A 118 10.32 1.93 -3.28
C HIS A 118 10.80 2.31 -4.68
N LEU A 119 12.01 2.86 -4.77
CA LEU A 119 12.64 3.19 -6.05
C LEU A 119 13.06 1.89 -6.75
N VAL A 120 12.39 1.55 -7.85
CA VAL A 120 12.87 0.51 -8.78
C VAL A 120 13.72 1.19 -9.83
N ARG A 121 15.05 1.13 -9.67
CA ARG A 121 16.00 1.62 -10.69
C ARG A 121 15.97 0.68 -11.89
N THR A 122 15.65 1.19 -13.06
CA THR A 122 15.83 0.44 -14.31
C THR A 122 17.30 0.54 -14.72
N SER A 123 17.87 -0.58 -15.20
CA SER A 123 19.24 -0.66 -15.69
C SER A 123 19.38 0.20 -16.95
N GLY A 124 19.73 1.46 -16.77
CA GLY A 124 19.88 2.44 -17.86
C GLY A 124 20.33 3.83 -17.39
N SER A 125 20.21 4.16 -16.11
CA SER A 125 20.72 5.42 -15.55
C SER A 125 22.06 5.20 -14.83
N THR A 126 23.14 5.00 -15.58
CA THR A 126 24.47 5.32 -15.06
C THR A 126 24.61 6.84 -15.05
N SER A 127 24.40 7.46 -13.89
CA SER A 127 24.87 8.82 -13.64
C SER A 127 26.39 8.78 -13.45
N SER A 128 27.11 9.50 -14.29
CA SER A 128 28.56 9.63 -14.32
C SER A 128 29.10 10.41 -13.11
N GLN A 129 28.98 9.85 -11.91
CA GLN A 129 29.63 10.35 -10.69
C GLN A 129 30.39 9.28 -9.88
N ASP A 130 30.32 7.99 -10.22
CA ASP A 130 31.05 6.93 -9.49
C ASP A 130 32.47 6.64 -10.03
N ALA A 131 32.98 7.43 -10.97
CA ALA A 131 34.30 7.23 -11.58
C ALA A 131 35.47 7.91 -10.83
N ALA A 132 35.39 8.03 -9.50
CA ALA A 132 36.48 8.59 -8.70
C ALA A 132 36.59 7.89 -7.33
N SER A 133 37.03 6.63 -7.33
CA SER A 133 37.95 6.08 -6.30
C SER A 133 38.29 4.63 -6.61
N SER A 134 39.04 4.42 -7.69
CA SER A 134 39.95 3.28 -7.76
C SER A 134 41.34 3.80 -7.39
N GLU A 135 41.83 3.47 -6.20
CA GLU A 135 43.24 3.27 -5.83
C GLU A 135 43.37 3.20 -4.29
N GLU A 136 43.34 1.98 -3.72
CA GLU A 136 44.38 1.46 -2.82
C GLU A 136 43.97 0.08 -2.26
N LEU A 137 44.80 -0.92 -2.60
CA LEU A 137 44.98 -2.29 -2.07
C LEU A 137 43.90 -3.35 -2.36
#